data_AF-A0A9C8ZGI8-F1
#
_entry.id   AF-A0A9C8ZGI8-F1
#
_cell.length_a   1.000
_cell.length_b   1.000
_cell.length_c   1.000
_cell.angle_alpha   90.00
_cell.angle_beta   90.00
_cell.angle_gamma   90.00
#
_symmetry.space_group_name_H-M   'P 1'
#
loop_
_entity.id
_entity.type
_entity.pdbx_description
1 polymer ?
#
loop_
_entity_poly.entity_id
_entity_poly.type
_entity_poly.pdbx_seq_one_letter_code
_entity_poly.pdbx_strand_id
1 'polypeptide(L)'
;MNFLLKTILALCVSGLLFSELSAAASEKLERADALLAQTYDNFTNALESLALKLQLRDAQRAWIRYRDQICTFEVDYYKQYNDVIDSSALVRVKDDCLRRLITQRTRDIRGIFSLSRIYNSDARSRRVPSRATEPRALTIHDGNGHAINIEKKESASGSYSIIISPKK
;
A
#
# COMPACT_ATOMS: atom_id res chain seq x y z
N MET A 1 -39.00 -7.29 -43.66
CA MET A 1 -39.26 -6.26 -42.62
C MET A 1 -38.89 -6.80 -41.22
N ASN A 2 -37.61 -7.14 -40.97
CA ASN A 2 -37.17 -7.78 -39.71
C ASN A 2 -35.72 -7.46 -39.28
N PHE A 3 -35.00 -6.59 -40.03
CA PHE A 3 -33.61 -6.25 -39.73
C PHE A 3 -33.47 -5.03 -38.81
N LEU A 4 -34.36 -4.05 -38.95
CA LEU A 4 -34.37 -2.81 -38.17
C LEU A 4 -34.83 -3.04 -36.70
N LEU A 5 -35.75 -3.99 -36.46
CA LEU A 5 -36.20 -4.31 -35.11
C LEU A 5 -35.11 -5.00 -34.27
N LYS A 6 -34.29 -5.86 -34.91
CA LYS A 6 -33.17 -6.57 -34.25
C LYS A 6 -32.02 -5.64 -33.86
N THR A 7 -31.76 -4.59 -34.63
CA THR A 7 -30.70 -3.61 -34.34
C THR A 7 -31.10 -2.63 -33.24
N ILE A 8 -32.38 -2.23 -33.19
CA ILE A 8 -32.91 -1.35 -32.13
C ILE A 8 -32.90 -2.07 -30.76
N LEU A 9 -33.23 -3.37 -30.72
CA LEU A 9 -33.13 -4.19 -29.51
C LEU A 9 -31.68 -4.39 -29.02
N ALA A 10 -30.71 -4.53 -29.92
CA ALA A 10 -29.29 -4.69 -29.56
C ALA A 10 -28.66 -3.40 -28.98
N LEU A 11 -29.07 -2.22 -29.46
CA LEU A 11 -28.65 -0.92 -28.92
C LEU A 11 -29.24 -0.65 -27.52
N CYS A 12 -30.48 -1.09 -27.27
CA CYS A 12 -31.14 -0.94 -25.97
C CYS A 12 -30.47 -1.80 -24.87
N VAL A 13 -30.13 -3.05 -25.19
CA VAL A 13 -29.44 -3.96 -24.26
C VAL A 13 -28.02 -3.48 -23.95
N SER A 14 -27.31 -2.92 -24.93
CA SER A 14 -25.95 -2.39 -24.75
C SER A 14 -25.93 -1.12 -23.89
N GLY A 15 -26.91 -0.23 -24.06
CA GLY A 15 -27.05 1.00 -23.25
C GLY A 15 -27.45 0.73 -21.80
N LEU A 16 -28.34 -0.23 -21.56
CA LEU A 16 -28.73 -0.66 -20.21
C LEU A 16 -27.57 -1.35 -19.48
N LEU A 17 -26.89 -2.29 -20.14
CA LEU A 17 -25.72 -2.98 -19.58
C LEU A 17 -24.57 -2.01 -19.26
N PHE A 18 -24.39 -0.97 -20.08
CA PHE A 18 -23.41 0.09 -19.84
C PHE A 18 -23.77 0.94 -18.62
N SER A 19 -25.03 1.34 -18.48
CA SER A 19 -25.51 2.13 -17.35
C SER A 19 -25.38 1.37 -16.02
N GLU A 20 -25.75 0.09 -15.99
CA GLU A 20 -25.58 -0.78 -14.83
C GLU A 20 -24.11 -1.04 -14.49
N LEU A 21 -23.24 -1.23 -15.50
CA LEU A 21 -21.79 -1.33 -15.28
C LEU A 21 -21.21 -0.03 -14.72
N SER A 22 -21.67 1.13 -15.20
CA SER A 22 -21.21 2.43 -14.72
C SER A 22 -21.65 2.68 -13.28
N ALA A 23 -22.88 2.31 -12.93
CA ALA A 23 -23.40 2.40 -11.56
C ALA A 23 -22.66 1.47 -10.61
N ALA A 24 -22.42 0.21 -11.01
CA ALA A 24 -21.66 -0.75 -10.22
C ALA A 24 -20.18 -0.35 -10.09
N ALA A 25 -19.60 0.32 -11.10
CA ALA A 25 -18.25 0.86 -11.01
C ALA A 25 -18.17 2.04 -10.04
N SER A 26 -19.13 2.97 -10.10
CA SER A 26 -19.25 4.08 -9.15
C SER A 26 -19.40 3.59 -7.71
N GLU A 27 -20.28 2.61 -7.48
CA GLU A 27 -20.50 2.03 -6.16
C GLU A 27 -19.22 1.36 -5.60
N LYS A 28 -18.45 0.68 -6.46
CA LYS A 28 -17.15 0.08 -6.05
C LYS A 28 -16.12 1.15 -5.68
N LEU A 29 -16.09 2.27 -6.40
CA LEU A 29 -15.20 3.39 -6.10
C LEU A 29 -15.59 4.04 -4.76
N GLU A 30 -16.87 4.32 -4.55
CA GLU A 30 -17.40 4.88 -3.30
C GLU A 30 -17.09 3.99 -2.09
N ARG A 31 -17.31 2.67 -2.22
CA ARG A 31 -16.94 1.71 -1.16
C ARG A 31 -15.43 1.72 -0.87
N ALA A 32 -14.59 1.83 -1.91
CA ALA A 32 -13.14 1.90 -1.72
C ALA A 32 -12.73 3.19 -0.99
N ASP A 33 -13.32 4.33 -1.34
CA ASP A 33 -13.07 5.61 -0.67
C ASP A 33 -13.52 5.60 0.79
N ALA A 34 -14.72 5.08 1.06
CA ALA A 34 -15.22 4.93 2.44
C ALA A 34 -14.30 4.05 3.29
N LEU A 35 -13.79 2.96 2.72
CA LEU A 35 -12.85 2.06 3.40
C LEU A 35 -11.51 2.74 3.69
N LEU A 36 -11.00 3.54 2.76
CA LEU A 36 -9.76 4.31 2.95
C LEU A 36 -9.94 5.35 4.06
N ALA A 37 -11.04 6.11 4.05
CA ALA A 37 -11.35 7.10 5.07
C ALA A 37 -11.41 6.45 6.46
N GLN A 38 -12.20 5.38 6.61
CA GLN A 38 -12.29 4.63 7.86
C GLN A 38 -10.93 4.10 8.32
N THR A 39 -10.13 3.55 7.40
CA THR A 39 -8.80 3.00 7.72
C THR A 39 -7.84 4.11 8.19
N TYR A 40 -7.87 5.27 7.53
CA TYR A 40 -7.08 6.44 7.91
C TYR A 40 -7.48 6.98 9.28
N ASP A 41 -8.77 7.12 9.55
CA ASP A 41 -9.28 7.64 10.83
C ASP A 41 -8.93 6.69 11.97
N ASN A 42 -9.14 5.38 11.79
CA ASN A 42 -8.77 4.37 12.78
C ASN A 42 -7.28 4.42 13.10
N PHE A 43 -6.42 4.50 12.08
CA PHE A 43 -4.98 4.57 12.29
C PHE A 43 -4.57 5.87 12.99
N THR A 44 -5.11 7.01 12.54
CA THR A 44 -4.84 8.33 13.13
C THR A 44 -5.25 8.39 14.60
N ASN A 45 -6.40 7.81 14.94
CA ASN A 45 -6.90 7.77 16.31
C ASN A 45 -6.07 6.85 17.22
N ALA A 46 -5.47 5.80 16.67
CA ALA A 46 -4.57 4.90 17.40
C ALA A 46 -3.18 5.50 17.67
N LEU A 47 -2.80 6.59 16.98
CA LEU A 47 -1.55 7.29 17.27
C LEU A 47 -1.69 8.15 18.53
N GLU A 48 -0.74 8.02 19.46
CA GLU A 48 -0.70 8.88 20.66
C GLU A 48 0.02 10.21 20.37
N SER A 49 1.07 10.18 19.54
CA SER A 49 1.88 11.36 19.22
C SER A 49 1.19 12.30 18.23
N LEU A 50 0.96 13.55 18.65
CA LEU A 50 0.45 14.61 17.78
C LEU A 50 1.37 14.85 16.57
N ALA A 51 2.69 14.78 16.76
CA ALA A 51 3.64 14.96 15.66
C ALA A 51 3.47 13.88 14.58
N LEU A 52 3.27 12.61 14.97
CA LEU A 52 3.01 11.53 14.02
C LEU A 52 1.66 11.69 13.31
N LYS A 53 0.62 12.18 13.99
CA LYS A 53 -0.67 12.50 13.35
C LYS A 53 -0.51 13.57 12.26
N LEU A 54 0.25 14.62 12.54
CA LEU A 54 0.53 15.68 11.56
C LEU A 54 1.32 15.16 10.36
N GLN A 55 2.35 14.33 10.60
CA GLN A 55 3.10 13.69 9.53
C GLN A 55 2.23 12.77 8.66
N LEU A 56 1.36 11.97 9.28
CA LEU A 56 0.42 11.10 8.56
C LEU A 56 -0.55 11.91 7.70
N ARG A 57 -1.09 13.01 8.24
CA ARG A 57 -1.96 13.94 7.49
C ARG A 57 -1.26 14.53 6.28
N ASP A 58 -0.03 14.99 6.46
CA ASP A 58 0.73 15.64 5.39
C ASP A 58 1.12 14.60 4.30
N ALA A 59 1.49 13.38 4.70
CA ALA A 59 1.71 12.26 3.79
C ALA A 59 0.43 11.89 3.02
N GLN A 60 -0.73 11.89 3.68
CA GLN A 60 -2.01 11.60 3.02
C GLN A 60 -2.38 12.68 2.00
N ARG A 61 -2.15 13.96 2.31
CA ARG A 61 -2.34 15.08 1.36
C ARG A 61 -1.41 14.99 0.16
N ALA A 62 -0.15 14.62 0.38
CA ALA A 62 0.80 14.40 -0.71
C ALA A 62 0.36 13.24 -1.62
N TRP A 63 -0.12 12.14 -1.01
CA TRP A 63 -0.65 11.01 -1.75
C TRP A 63 -1.91 11.36 -2.58
N ILE A 64 -2.83 12.17 -2.04
CA ILE A 64 -4.01 12.66 -2.81
C ILE A 64 -3.57 13.41 -4.07
N ARG A 65 -2.60 14.33 -3.95
CA ARG A 65 -2.06 15.05 -5.11
C ARG A 65 -1.45 14.11 -6.14
N TYR A 66 -0.65 13.14 -5.70
CA TYR A 66 -0.08 12.12 -6.58
C TYR A 66 -1.18 11.32 -7.29
N ARG A 67 -2.19 10.84 -6.57
CA ARG A 67 -3.33 10.08 -7.10
C ARG A 67 -4.04 10.87 -8.20
N ASP A 68 -4.33 12.13 -7.95
CA ASP A 68 -5.07 12.96 -8.90
C ASP A 68 -4.22 13.22 -10.16
N GLN A 69 -2.93 13.50 -9.99
CA GLN A 69 -2.00 13.72 -11.11
C GLN A 69 -1.81 12.47 -11.96
N ILE A 70 -1.59 11.30 -11.34
CA ILE A 70 -1.37 10.07 -12.10
C ILE A 70 -2.64 9.60 -12.82
N CYS A 71 -3.83 9.76 -12.21
CA CYS A 71 -5.07 9.40 -12.89
C CYS A 71 -5.44 10.38 -14.00
N THR A 72 -5.13 11.67 -13.88
CA THR A 72 -5.22 12.61 -15.01
C THR A 72 -4.26 12.21 -16.13
N PHE A 73 -3.01 11.90 -15.80
CA PHE A 73 -2.03 11.44 -16.79
C PHE A 73 -2.50 10.17 -17.51
N GLU A 74 -3.03 9.17 -16.80
CA GLU A 74 -3.57 7.95 -17.42
C GLU A 74 -4.71 8.29 -18.40
N VAL A 75 -5.65 9.15 -18.01
CA VAL A 75 -6.73 9.61 -18.90
C VAL A 75 -6.17 10.30 -20.14
N ASP A 76 -5.23 11.22 -19.98
CA ASP A 76 -4.63 11.98 -21.10
C ASP A 76 -3.81 11.08 -22.03
N TYR A 77 -3.13 10.07 -21.47
CA TYR A 77 -2.46 9.04 -22.25
C TYR A 77 -3.43 8.25 -23.12
N TYR A 78 -4.65 7.97 -22.67
CA TYR A 78 -5.65 7.31 -23.52
C TYR A 78 -6.35 8.27 -24.49
N LYS A 79 -6.50 9.55 -24.16
CA LYS A 79 -7.05 10.56 -25.09
C LYS A 79 -6.25 10.67 -26.38
N GLN A 80 -4.93 10.44 -26.36
CA GLN A 80 -4.11 10.54 -27.58
C GLN A 80 -4.58 9.60 -28.71
N TYR A 81 -5.34 8.54 -28.40
CA TYR A 81 -5.94 7.60 -29.36
C TYR A 81 -7.32 8.07 -29.87
N ASN A 82 -7.44 9.39 -30.14
CA ASN A 82 -8.66 10.19 -30.35
C ASN A 82 -9.78 9.58 -31.23
N ASP A 83 -9.49 8.64 -32.13
CA ASP A 83 -10.47 8.09 -33.08
C ASP A 83 -11.22 6.84 -32.57
N VAL A 84 -10.84 6.28 -31.41
CA VAL A 84 -11.35 4.97 -30.94
C VAL A 84 -12.04 5.05 -29.58
N ILE A 85 -11.70 6.04 -28.74
CA ILE A 85 -12.12 6.07 -27.34
C ILE A 85 -13.17 7.16 -27.12
N ASP A 86 -14.40 6.76 -26.82
CA ASP A 86 -15.45 7.69 -26.42
C ASP A 86 -15.21 8.29 -25.03
N SER A 87 -15.93 9.38 -24.71
CA SER A 87 -15.82 10.07 -23.44
C SER A 87 -16.17 9.19 -22.23
N SER A 88 -17.03 8.20 -22.42
CA SER A 88 -17.50 7.29 -21.37
C SER A 88 -16.45 6.22 -21.00
N ALA A 89 -15.62 5.83 -21.96
CA ALA A 89 -14.43 5.01 -21.74
C ALA A 89 -13.36 5.76 -20.95
N LEU A 90 -13.16 7.05 -21.19
CA LEU A 90 -12.23 7.87 -20.41
C LEU A 90 -12.66 8.02 -18.94
N VAL A 91 -13.96 8.09 -18.67
CA VAL A 91 -14.49 8.07 -17.29
C VAL A 91 -14.10 6.76 -16.59
N ARG A 92 -14.28 5.62 -17.26
CA ARG A 92 -13.91 4.31 -16.69
C ARG A 92 -12.42 4.16 -16.46
N VAL A 93 -11.57 4.68 -17.34
CA VAL A 93 -10.11 4.73 -17.13
C VAL A 93 -9.79 5.47 -15.83
N LYS A 94 -10.43 6.63 -15.62
CA LYS A 94 -10.23 7.42 -14.40
C LYS A 94 -10.70 6.66 -13.15
N ASP A 95 -11.89 6.10 -13.19
CA ASP A 95 -12.48 5.38 -12.05
C ASP A 95 -11.66 4.15 -11.67
N ASP A 96 -11.15 3.41 -12.66
CA ASP A 96 -10.28 2.26 -12.42
C ASP A 96 -8.95 2.67 -11.77
N CYS A 97 -8.32 3.74 -12.27
CA CYS A 97 -7.12 4.31 -11.67
C CYS A 97 -7.36 4.71 -10.20
N LEU A 98 -8.43 5.46 -9.94
CA LEU A 98 -8.78 5.89 -8.58
C LEU A 98 -8.95 4.67 -7.67
N ARG A 99 -9.79 3.72 -8.08
CA ARG A 99 -10.08 2.50 -7.30
C ARG A 99 -8.81 1.71 -6.98
N ARG A 100 -7.93 1.51 -7.96
CA ARG A 100 -6.65 0.80 -7.77
C ARG A 100 -5.77 1.49 -6.73
N LEU A 101 -5.60 2.81 -6.85
CA LEU A 101 -4.75 3.57 -5.94
C LEU A 101 -5.33 3.68 -4.53
N ILE A 102 -6.64 3.90 -4.39
CA ILE A 102 -7.34 3.92 -3.10
C ILE A 102 -7.21 2.57 -2.39
N THR A 103 -7.37 1.47 -3.13
CA THR A 103 -7.21 0.12 -2.60
C THR A 103 -5.77 -0.15 -2.17
N GLN A 104 -4.78 0.28 -2.96
CA GLN A 104 -3.37 0.19 -2.58
C GLN A 104 -3.08 0.98 -1.31
N ARG A 105 -3.55 2.23 -1.24
CA ARG A 105 -3.30 3.10 -0.07
C ARG A 105 -3.91 2.54 1.20
N THR A 106 -5.10 1.96 1.11
CA THR A 106 -5.73 1.24 2.23
C THR A 106 -4.83 0.11 2.73
N ARG A 107 -4.22 -0.66 1.83
CA ARG A 107 -3.26 -1.72 2.19
C ARG A 107 -1.99 -1.14 2.82
N ASP A 108 -1.45 -0.05 2.27
CA ASP A 108 -0.25 0.60 2.81
C ASP A 108 -0.46 1.06 4.26
N ILE A 109 -1.58 1.74 4.55
CA ILE A 109 -1.90 2.21 5.91
C ILE A 109 -2.06 1.03 6.88
N ARG A 110 -2.77 -0.03 6.47
CA ARG A 110 -2.92 -1.25 7.28
C ARG A 110 -1.58 -1.94 7.54
N GLY A 111 -0.69 -1.95 6.55
CA GLY A 111 0.66 -2.50 6.68
C GLY A 111 1.52 -1.73 7.67
N ILE A 112 1.44 -0.40 7.67
CA ILE A 112 2.13 0.42 8.68
C ILE A 112 1.59 0.10 10.09
N PHE A 113 0.28 -0.05 10.23
CA PHE A 113 -0.35 -0.37 11.51
C PHE A 113 0.00 -1.77 12.04
N SER A 114 0.10 -2.77 11.16
CA SER A 114 0.49 -4.11 11.59
C SER A 114 1.95 -4.16 12.04
N LEU A 115 2.86 -3.49 11.30
CA LEU A 115 4.27 -3.41 11.65
C LEU A 115 4.50 -2.68 12.98
N SER A 116 3.77 -1.59 13.26
CA SER A 116 3.92 -0.86 14.51
C SER A 116 3.51 -1.69 15.73
N ARG A 117 2.48 -2.54 15.60
CA ARG A 117 2.05 -3.45 16.68
C ARG A 117 3.11 -4.51 16.97
N ILE A 118 3.70 -5.12 15.94
CA ILE A 118 4.75 -6.14 16.08
C ILE A 118 6.00 -5.54 16.74
N TYR A 119 6.42 -4.37 16.29
CA TYR A 119 7.60 -3.71 16.86
C TYR A 119 7.38 -3.33 18.34
N ASN A 120 6.18 -2.88 18.70
CA ASN A 120 5.86 -2.48 20.07
C ASN A 120 5.69 -3.69 21.01
N SER A 121 5.16 -4.83 20.53
CA SER A 121 5.13 -6.06 21.33
C SER A 121 6.53 -6.57 21.66
N ASP A 122 7.47 -6.49 20.71
CA ASP A 122 8.86 -6.89 20.92
C ASP A 122 9.60 -5.94 21.87
N ALA A 123 9.37 -4.62 21.75
CA ALA A 123 9.94 -3.63 22.65
C ALA A 123 9.45 -3.81 24.10
N ARG A 124 8.19 -4.19 24.29
CA ARG A 124 7.62 -4.45 25.62
C ARG A 124 8.11 -5.76 26.21
N SER A 125 8.35 -6.79 25.38
CA SER A 125 8.99 -8.05 25.80
C SER A 125 10.47 -7.86 26.19
N ARG A 126 11.17 -6.91 25.56
CA ARG A 126 12.57 -6.58 25.86
C ARG A 126 12.78 -5.65 27.07
N ARG A 127 11.75 -5.34 27.87
CA ARG A 127 11.94 -4.78 29.23
C ARG A 127 12.45 -5.88 30.18
N VAL A 128 13.67 -6.34 29.90
CA VAL A 128 14.51 -7.12 30.82
C VAL A 128 15.23 -6.11 31.72
N PRO A 129 15.28 -6.31 33.05
CA PRO A 129 16.02 -5.41 33.92
C PRO A 129 17.48 -5.33 33.45
N SER A 130 18.03 -4.12 33.48
CA SER A 130 19.44 -3.81 33.21
C SER A 130 20.37 -4.72 34.00
N ARG A 131 20.67 -5.89 33.44
CA ARG A 131 21.79 -6.73 33.82
C ARG A 131 22.59 -6.89 32.56
N ALA A 132 23.82 -6.35 32.58
CA ALA A 132 24.79 -6.45 31.50
C ALA A 132 24.81 -7.88 30.96
N THR A 133 24.12 -8.12 29.85
CA THR A 133 24.18 -9.39 29.14
C THR A 133 25.39 -9.31 28.23
N GLU A 134 26.39 -10.12 28.55
CA GLU A 134 27.55 -10.37 27.71
C GLU A 134 27.14 -10.62 26.24
N PRO A 135 27.97 -10.21 25.27
CA PRO A 135 27.69 -10.44 23.86
C PRO A 135 27.61 -11.95 23.58
N ARG A 136 26.41 -12.46 23.35
CA ARG A 136 26.20 -13.82 22.84
C ARG A 136 26.69 -13.88 21.39
N ALA A 137 27.70 -14.72 21.14
CA ALA A 137 28.11 -15.11 19.80
C ALA A 137 26.91 -15.74 19.07
N LEU A 138 26.63 -15.27 17.86
CA LEU A 138 25.57 -15.82 17.01
C LEU A 138 26.20 -16.88 16.09
N THR A 139 25.81 -18.15 16.21
CA THR A 139 26.18 -19.17 15.22
C THR A 139 25.16 -19.16 14.09
N ILE A 140 25.61 -18.99 12.84
CA ILE A 140 24.81 -19.15 11.62
C ILE A 140 25.39 -20.28 10.77
N HIS A 141 24.60 -20.88 9.89
CA HIS A 141 25.08 -21.86 8.91
C HIS A 141 25.22 -21.19 7.54
N ASP A 142 26.33 -21.41 6.84
CA ASP A 142 26.50 -20.94 5.46
C ASP A 142 25.62 -21.73 4.47
N GLY A 143 25.59 -21.30 3.21
CA GLY A 143 24.83 -21.98 2.15
C GLY A 143 25.31 -23.42 1.85
N ASN A 144 26.42 -23.83 2.44
CA ASN A 144 26.99 -25.19 2.37
C ASN A 144 26.79 -25.97 3.67
N GLY A 145 26.08 -25.41 4.67
CA GLY A 145 25.77 -26.04 5.95
C GLY A 145 26.84 -25.87 7.05
N HIS A 146 27.96 -25.19 6.80
CA HIS A 146 29.02 -25.00 7.79
C HIS A 146 28.63 -23.97 8.85
N ALA A 147 28.85 -24.29 10.12
CA ALA A 147 28.62 -23.37 11.21
C ALA A 147 29.70 -22.28 11.26
N ILE A 148 29.26 -21.02 11.29
CA ILE A 148 30.08 -19.83 11.40
C ILE A 148 29.66 -19.07 12.65
N ASN A 149 30.64 -18.64 13.46
CA ASN A 149 30.41 -17.77 14.60
C ASN A 149 30.56 -16.31 14.19
N ILE A 150 29.57 -15.51 14.55
CA ILE A 150 29.57 -14.06 14.41
C ILE A 150 29.64 -13.45 15.81
N GLU A 151 30.73 -12.72 16.06
CA GLU A 151 30.99 -12.04 17.32
C GLU A 151 31.04 -10.53 17.10
N LYS A 152 30.34 -9.79 17.96
CA LYS A 152 30.44 -8.33 18.02
C LYS A 152 31.56 -7.99 18.99
N LYS A 153 32.66 -7.41 18.49
CA LYS A 153 33.77 -6.94 19.33
C LYS A 153 33.78 -5.43 19.39
N GLU A 154 33.60 -4.90 20.59
CA GLU A 154 33.75 -3.47 20.88
C GLU A 154 35.23 -3.14 21.08
N SER A 155 35.69 -2.11 20.38
CA SER A 155 37.02 -1.55 20.57
C SER A 155 37.03 -0.58 21.74
N ALA A 156 38.21 -0.35 22.32
CA ALA A 156 38.37 0.59 23.44
C ALA A 156 37.93 2.03 23.13
N SER A 157 37.76 2.39 21.84
CA SER A 157 37.25 3.68 21.39
C SER A 157 35.72 3.71 21.18
N GLY A 158 34.99 2.67 21.59
CA GLY A 158 33.53 2.57 21.41
C GLY A 158 33.08 2.24 19.97
N SER A 159 34.02 1.92 19.07
CA SER A 159 33.69 1.45 17.72
C SER A 159 33.45 -0.05 17.72
N TYR A 160 32.45 -0.53 16.97
CA TYR A 160 32.09 -1.93 16.90
C TYR A 160 32.61 -2.57 15.61
N SER A 161 33.19 -3.76 15.75
CA SER A 161 33.60 -4.61 14.64
C SER A 161 32.86 -5.95 14.69
N ILE A 162 32.56 -6.49 13.52
CA ILE A 162 31.96 -7.82 13.37
C ILE A 162 33.08 -8.78 12.99
N ILE A 163 33.30 -9.81 13.82
CA ILE A 163 34.25 -10.87 13.54
C ILE A 163 33.45 -12.09 13.10
N ILE A 164 33.84 -12.66 11.95
CA ILE A 164 33.23 -13.85 11.37
C ILE A 164 34.30 -14.93 11.34
N SER A 165 34.10 -16.01 12.09
CA SER A 165 35.07 -17.11 12.21
C SER A 165 34.38 -18.46 11.97
N PRO A 166 35.02 -19.40 11.27
CA PRO A 166 34.49 -20.77 11.16
C PRO A 166 34.44 -21.40 12.56
N LYS A 167 33.35 -22.10 12.87
CA LYS A 167 33.22 -22.86 14.10
C LYS A 167 34.07 -24.13 13.99
N LYS A 168 35.09 -24.26 14.84
CA LYS A 168 35.93 -25.47 14.92
C LYS A 168 35.13 -26.69 15.35
#